data_AF-A0A0F9KDT5-F1
#
_entry.id   AF-A0A0F9KDT5-F1
#
_cell.length_a   1.000
_cell.length_b   1.000
_cell.length_c   1.000
_cell.angle_alpha   90.00
_cell.angle_beta   90.00
_cell.angle_gamma   90.00
#
_symmetry.space_group_name_H-M   'P 1'
#
loop_
_entity.id
_entity.type
_entity.pdbx_description
1 polymer ?
#
loop_
_entity_poly.entity_id
_entity_poly.type
_entity_poly.pdbx_seq_one_letter_code
_entity_poly.pdbx_strand_id
1 'polypeptide(L)'
;PQAQGLLQAMIRDKRTNLYEADVVDNAGYYVELDTQAWTNAFHALFGENAVLTDDNEFLYDKLRAVGKDPVVVTHMGLTHLLRASGVPTVDKVLTREQRKWESISQPTAESQKVFDSVWKTLGDAGLHYGTKKPELQMFTEAPGKTSIIFGSYFEGRVSINTIIVGSPKERQACLEELAHHISEASDETREFQTFLLEIADQFMFGPRLVGDALNNRPTFRRDGQQEFGGAG
;
A
#
# COMPACT_ATOMS: atom_id res chain seq x y z
N PRO A 1 -8.47 -28.52 2.12
CA PRO A 1 -9.37 -29.44 2.86
C PRO A 1 -8.88 -29.81 4.27
N GLN A 2 -7.64 -30.30 4.42
CA GLN A 2 -7.09 -30.73 5.72
C GLN A 2 -6.89 -29.57 6.71
N ALA A 3 -6.37 -28.43 6.25
CA ALA A 3 -6.19 -27.23 7.08
C ALA A 3 -7.52 -26.69 7.65
N GLN A 4 -8.60 -26.69 6.85
CA GLN A 4 -9.92 -26.28 7.32
C GLN A 4 -10.48 -27.20 8.41
N GLY A 5 -10.25 -28.51 8.31
CA GLY A 5 -10.65 -29.47 9.34
C GLY A 5 -9.91 -29.25 10.67
N LEU A 6 -8.60 -29.00 10.61
CA LEU A 6 -7.78 -28.68 11.78
C LEU A 6 -8.16 -27.33 12.39
N LEU A 7 -8.46 -26.32 11.58
CA LEU A 7 -8.97 -25.03 12.02
C LEU A 7 -10.35 -25.15 12.68
N GLN A 8 -11.26 -25.93 12.11
CA GLN A 8 -12.55 -26.19 12.75
C GLN A 8 -12.39 -26.97 14.06
N ALA A 9 -11.41 -27.86 14.16
CA ALA A 9 -11.07 -28.55 15.41
C ALA A 9 -10.49 -27.57 16.44
N MET A 10 -9.59 -26.66 16.05
CA MET A 10 -9.06 -25.60 16.91
C MET A 10 -10.16 -24.67 17.43
N ILE A 11 -11.08 -24.28 16.54
CA ILE A 11 -12.26 -23.50 16.91
C ILE A 11 -13.16 -24.30 17.85
N ARG A 12 -13.38 -25.60 17.62
CA ARG A 12 -14.19 -26.47 18.51
C ARG A 12 -13.56 -26.67 19.89
N ASP A 13 -12.24 -26.81 19.95
CA ASP A 13 -11.47 -26.93 21.19
C ASP A 13 -11.54 -25.63 22.01
N LYS A 14 -11.42 -24.47 21.35
CA LYS A 14 -11.59 -23.16 21.97
C LYS A 14 -13.05 -22.77 22.22
N ARG A 15 -14.02 -23.40 21.55
CA ARG A 15 -15.48 -23.20 21.72
C ARG A 15 -16.00 -23.70 23.05
N THR A 16 -15.23 -24.39 23.88
CA THR A 16 -15.61 -24.55 25.30
C THR A 16 -15.67 -23.21 26.04
N ASN A 17 -15.04 -22.13 25.50
CA ASN A 17 -15.10 -20.76 26.05
C ASN A 17 -15.57 -19.67 25.04
N LEU A 18 -15.98 -20.02 23.82
CA LEU A 18 -16.31 -19.04 22.74
C LEU A 18 -17.74 -19.17 22.17
N TYR A 19 -18.65 -19.80 22.91
CA TYR A 19 -20.09 -19.63 22.64
C TYR A 19 -20.49 -18.21 23.04
N GLU A 20 -20.24 -17.25 22.15
CA GLU A 20 -20.91 -15.94 21.97
C GLU A 20 -19.98 -14.99 21.20
N ALA A 21 -19.67 -15.37 19.97
CA ALA A 21 -19.09 -14.43 19.00
C ALA A 21 -19.88 -14.53 17.70
N ASP A 22 -21.19 -14.35 17.81
CA ASP A 22 -21.94 -13.75 16.71
C ASP A 22 -21.61 -12.26 16.71
N VAL A 23 -20.95 -11.84 15.62
CA VAL A 23 -21.38 -10.70 14.80
C VAL A 23 -22.44 -9.84 15.49
N VAL A 24 -22.01 -8.84 16.26
CA VAL A 24 -22.86 -7.77 16.79
C VAL A 24 -24.21 -8.29 17.31
N ASP A 25 -24.19 -9.09 18.39
CA ASP A 25 -25.36 -9.05 19.26
C ASP A 25 -25.42 -7.63 19.85
N ASN A 26 -26.60 -7.01 19.86
CA ASN A 26 -26.86 -5.61 20.25
C ASN A 26 -26.51 -5.30 21.74
N ALA A 27 -25.76 -6.18 22.41
CA ALA A 27 -25.47 -6.19 23.83
C ALA A 27 -24.07 -5.65 24.20
N GLY A 28 -23.19 -5.38 23.23
CA GLY A 28 -21.94 -4.63 23.48
C GLY A 28 -20.86 -5.33 24.31
N TYR A 29 -20.87 -6.66 24.40
CA TYR A 29 -19.80 -7.40 25.07
C TYR A 29 -18.60 -7.61 24.14
N TYR A 30 -17.46 -7.01 24.47
CA TYR A 30 -16.19 -7.27 23.83
C TYR A 30 -15.55 -8.51 24.48
N VAL A 31 -15.47 -9.61 23.73
CA VAL A 31 -14.60 -10.73 24.12
C VAL A 31 -13.17 -10.36 23.77
N GLU A 32 -12.31 -10.16 24.77
CA GLU A 32 -10.88 -10.03 24.52
C GLU A 32 -10.33 -11.35 23.97
N LEU A 33 -9.83 -11.32 22.74
CA LEU A 33 -9.16 -12.46 22.14
C LEU A 33 -7.74 -12.55 22.72
N ASP A 34 -7.42 -13.69 23.35
CA ASP A 34 -6.05 -14.01 23.74
C ASP A 34 -5.21 -14.28 22.47
N THR A 35 -4.62 -13.21 21.93
CA THR A 35 -3.88 -13.24 20.66
C THR A 35 -2.67 -14.18 20.72
N GLN A 36 -2.06 -14.33 21.89
CA GLN A 36 -0.92 -15.23 22.08
C GLN A 36 -1.38 -16.69 22.03
N ALA A 37 -2.48 -17.03 22.71
CA ALA A 37 -3.00 -18.39 22.68
C ALA A 37 -3.45 -18.81 21.26
N TRP A 38 -4.06 -17.91 20.49
CA TRP A 38 -4.43 -18.18 19.10
C TRP A 38 -3.23 -18.33 18.17
N THR A 39 -2.23 -17.47 18.31
CA THR A 39 -0.98 -17.56 17.53
C THR A 39 -0.25 -18.87 17.84
N ASN A 40 -0.12 -19.23 19.13
CA ASN A 40 0.51 -20.49 19.53
C ASN A 40 -0.24 -21.72 18.99
N ALA A 41 -1.57 -21.71 19.05
CA ALA A 41 -2.38 -22.80 18.51
C ALA A 41 -2.23 -22.92 16.99
N PHE A 42 -2.17 -21.78 16.29
CA PHE A 42 -1.93 -21.75 14.85
C PHE A 42 -0.55 -22.31 14.49
N HIS A 43 0.52 -21.91 15.17
CA HIS A 43 1.87 -22.46 14.95
C HIS A 43 1.98 -23.92 15.36
N ALA A 44 1.30 -24.36 16.42
CA ALA A 44 1.29 -25.77 16.81
C ALA A 44 0.67 -26.67 15.72
N LEU A 45 -0.30 -26.16 14.96
CA LEU A 45 -0.97 -26.91 13.89
C LEU A 45 -0.22 -26.85 12.56
N PHE A 46 0.33 -25.69 12.21
CA PHE A 46 0.85 -25.41 10.87
C PHE A 46 2.37 -25.18 10.82
N GLY A 47 3.04 -25.14 11.97
CA GLY A 47 4.47 -24.84 12.11
C GLY A 47 4.75 -23.37 12.47
N GLU A 48 5.91 -23.12 13.08
CA GLU A 48 6.34 -21.77 13.52
C GLU A 48 6.53 -20.76 12.38
N ASN A 49 6.65 -21.23 11.14
CA ASN A 49 6.78 -20.38 9.96
C ASN A 49 5.46 -20.14 9.23
N ALA A 50 4.35 -20.68 9.74
CA ALA A 50 3.04 -20.56 9.12
C ALA A 50 2.56 -19.10 9.06
N VAL A 51 2.02 -18.71 7.91
CA VAL A 51 1.44 -17.38 7.69
C VAL A 51 0.10 -17.51 6.99
N LEU A 52 -0.93 -16.88 7.55
CA LEU A 52 -2.27 -16.84 6.98
C LEU A 52 -2.28 -16.02 5.67
N THR A 53 -2.82 -16.61 4.61
CA THR A 53 -2.99 -15.95 3.31
C THR A 53 -4.35 -16.32 2.68
N ASP A 54 -4.81 -15.46 1.77
CA ASP A 54 -5.91 -15.75 0.85
C ASP A 54 -5.47 -16.69 -0.28
N ASP A 55 -6.42 -17.10 -1.13
CA ASP A 55 -6.14 -18.02 -2.23
C ASP A 55 -5.44 -17.32 -3.40
N ASN A 56 -4.14 -17.08 -3.27
CA ASN A 56 -3.34 -16.31 -4.21
C ASN A 56 -1.93 -16.91 -4.37
N GLU A 57 -1.73 -17.66 -5.45
CA GLU A 57 -0.46 -18.36 -5.73
C GLU A 57 0.75 -17.44 -5.74
N PHE A 58 0.60 -16.21 -6.25
CA PHE A 58 1.67 -15.22 -6.25
C PHE A 58 2.17 -14.91 -4.83
N LEU A 59 1.26 -14.79 -3.86
CA LEU A 59 1.63 -14.52 -2.47
C LEU A 59 2.27 -15.74 -1.80
N TYR A 60 1.98 -16.96 -2.26
CA TYR A 60 2.61 -18.17 -1.74
C TYR A 60 4.10 -18.17 -2.02
N ASP A 61 4.47 -17.84 -3.26
CA ASP A 61 5.86 -17.82 -3.67
C ASP A 61 6.63 -16.68 -2.99
N LYS A 62 5.97 -15.53 -2.76
CA LYS A 62 6.55 -14.44 -1.98
C LYS A 62 6.79 -14.80 -0.52
N LEU A 63 5.85 -15.49 0.12
CA LEU A 63 6.00 -15.97 1.49
C LEU A 63 7.14 -17.01 1.58
N ARG A 64 7.18 -17.98 0.66
CA ARG A 64 8.25 -18.98 0.61
C ARG A 64 9.62 -18.35 0.39
N ALA A 65 9.71 -17.32 -0.45
CA ALA A 65 10.97 -16.60 -0.70
C ALA A 65 11.54 -15.91 0.55
N VAL A 66 10.70 -15.59 1.55
CA VAL A 66 11.13 -15.05 2.85
C VAL A 66 11.13 -16.10 3.97
N GLY A 67 11.10 -17.39 3.62
CA GLY A 67 11.17 -18.51 4.57
C GLY A 67 9.88 -18.73 5.36
N LYS A 68 8.71 -18.39 4.79
CA LYS A 68 7.40 -18.54 5.43
C LYS A 68 6.52 -19.55 4.68
N ASP A 69 5.68 -20.24 5.45
CA ASP A 69 4.81 -21.30 4.97
C ASP A 69 3.37 -20.78 4.81
N PRO A 70 2.86 -20.61 3.58
CA PRO A 70 1.51 -20.10 3.36
C PRO A 70 0.44 -21.09 3.82
N VAL A 71 -0.47 -20.63 4.69
CA VAL A 71 -1.68 -21.36 5.10
C VAL A 71 -2.89 -20.69 4.46
N VAL A 72 -3.46 -21.35 3.46
CA VAL A 72 -4.56 -20.83 2.66
C VAL A 72 -5.89 -21.03 3.38
N VAL A 73 -6.61 -19.94 3.62
CA VAL A 73 -7.96 -19.98 4.20
C VAL A 73 -8.93 -19.23 3.28
N THR A 74 -9.80 -19.99 2.62
CA THR A 74 -10.79 -19.46 1.66
C THR A 74 -12.07 -18.94 2.31
N HIS A 75 -12.33 -19.29 3.58
CA HIS A 75 -13.55 -18.88 4.27
C HIS A 75 -13.36 -17.49 4.90
N MET A 76 -13.97 -16.46 4.30
CA MET A 76 -13.80 -15.05 4.69
C MET A 76 -13.99 -14.79 6.19
N GLY A 77 -15.07 -15.31 6.80
CA GLY A 77 -15.33 -15.12 8.23
C GLY A 77 -14.25 -15.73 9.14
N LEU A 78 -13.61 -16.82 8.69
CA LEU A 78 -12.53 -17.45 9.44
C LEU A 78 -11.24 -16.67 9.28
N THR A 79 -10.95 -16.19 8.07
CA THR A 79 -9.80 -15.32 7.81
C THR A 79 -9.87 -14.04 8.65
N HIS A 80 -11.04 -13.42 8.78
CA HIS A 80 -11.23 -12.25 9.64
C HIS A 80 -11.01 -12.57 11.12
N LEU A 81 -11.57 -13.67 11.62
CA LEU A 81 -11.38 -14.10 13.01
C LEU A 81 -9.90 -14.32 13.32
N LEU A 82 -9.18 -15.08 12.48
CA LEU A 82 -7.75 -15.35 12.69
C LEU A 82 -6.91 -14.06 12.65
N ARG A 83 -7.20 -13.16 11.69
CA ARG A 83 -6.58 -11.83 11.63
C ARG A 83 -6.78 -11.04 12.92
N ALA A 84 -8.03 -10.97 13.40
CA ALA A 84 -8.38 -10.29 14.65
C ALA A 84 -7.73 -10.95 15.88
N SER A 85 -7.52 -12.27 15.83
CA SER A 85 -6.86 -13.05 16.87
C SER A 85 -5.33 -12.94 16.87
N GLY A 86 -4.75 -12.04 16.06
CA GLY A 86 -3.32 -11.78 16.06
C GLY A 86 -2.46 -12.77 15.26
N VAL A 87 -3.07 -13.78 14.62
CA VAL A 87 -2.35 -14.75 13.79
C VAL A 87 -1.51 -14.04 12.73
N PRO A 88 -0.26 -14.48 12.47
CA PRO A 88 0.58 -13.88 11.43
C PRO A 88 -0.10 -13.93 10.07
N THR A 89 -0.15 -12.79 9.40
CA THR A 89 -0.81 -12.64 8.11
C THR A 89 0.15 -12.11 7.07
N VAL A 90 -0.16 -12.38 5.80
CA VAL A 90 0.65 -11.90 4.67
C VAL A 90 0.91 -10.40 4.72
N ASP A 91 -0.05 -9.61 5.23
CA ASP A 91 0.07 -8.16 5.33
C ASP A 91 1.03 -7.65 6.42
N LYS A 92 1.31 -8.48 7.43
CA LYS A 92 2.27 -8.20 8.51
C LYS A 92 3.67 -8.72 8.20
N VAL A 93 3.77 -9.70 7.29
CA VAL A 93 5.02 -10.39 6.95
C VAL A 93 5.67 -9.81 5.70
N LEU A 94 4.88 -9.55 4.67
CA LEU A 94 5.35 -8.96 3.43
C LEU A 94 5.10 -7.46 3.42
N THR A 95 6.10 -6.70 2.96
CA THR A 95 5.96 -5.28 2.64
C THR A 95 4.88 -5.06 1.59
N ARG A 96 4.32 -3.84 1.52
CA ARG A 96 3.30 -3.50 0.51
C ARG A 96 3.81 -3.79 -0.90
N GLU A 97 5.08 -3.49 -1.14
CA GLU A 97 5.79 -3.69 -2.40
C GLU A 97 5.87 -5.18 -2.75
N GLN A 98 6.30 -6.04 -1.81
CA GLN A 98 6.38 -7.48 -2.04
C GLN A 98 5.02 -8.11 -2.37
N ARG A 99 3.93 -7.54 -1.85
CA ARG A 99 2.56 -7.99 -2.15
C ARG A 99 2.04 -7.50 -3.50
N LYS A 100 2.56 -6.38 -4.03
CA LYS A 100 2.06 -5.73 -5.24
C LYS A 100 2.88 -6.07 -6.48
N TRP A 101 4.19 -6.23 -6.33
CA TRP A 101 5.14 -6.31 -7.44
C TRP A 101 5.80 -7.68 -7.54
N GLU A 102 5.85 -8.23 -8.75
CA GLU A 102 6.60 -9.44 -9.05
C GLU A 102 8.09 -9.26 -8.82
N SER A 103 8.65 -8.13 -9.21
CA SER A 103 10.04 -7.80 -8.91
C SER A 103 10.21 -6.30 -8.72
N ILE A 104 11.25 -5.94 -7.99
CA ILE A 104 11.73 -4.56 -7.85
C ILE A 104 13.19 -4.58 -8.27
N SER A 105 13.57 -3.61 -9.08
CA SER A 105 14.94 -3.47 -9.59
C SER A 105 15.39 -2.01 -9.56
N GLN A 106 16.69 -1.81 -9.72
CA GLN A 106 17.27 -0.49 -9.91
C GLN A 106 16.84 0.11 -11.26
N PRO A 107 16.68 1.44 -11.36
CA PRO A 107 16.34 2.07 -12.62
C PRO A 107 17.42 1.86 -13.67
N THR A 108 17.00 1.65 -14.92
CA THR A 108 17.93 1.73 -16.06
C THR A 108 18.45 3.17 -16.21
N ALA A 109 19.61 3.33 -16.84
CA ALA A 109 20.20 4.66 -17.06
C ALA A 109 19.26 5.56 -17.89
N GLU A 110 18.52 4.97 -18.84
CA GLU A 110 17.54 5.65 -19.68
C GLU A 110 16.34 6.10 -18.85
N SER A 111 15.80 5.22 -18.00
CA SER A 111 14.66 5.56 -17.13
C SER A 111 15.03 6.65 -16.13
N GLN A 112 16.24 6.58 -15.56
CA GLN A 112 16.77 7.62 -14.68
C GLN A 112 16.85 8.97 -15.39
N LYS A 113 17.29 9.02 -16.66
CA LYS A 113 17.33 10.26 -17.44
C LYS A 113 15.93 10.82 -17.69
N VAL A 114 14.93 9.98 -17.96
CA VAL A 114 13.53 10.43 -18.13
C VAL A 114 13.02 11.04 -16.83
N PHE A 115 13.19 10.36 -15.71
CA PHE A 115 12.79 10.84 -14.40
C PHE A 115 13.49 12.15 -14.00
N ASP A 116 14.81 12.22 -14.18
CA ASP A 116 15.60 13.42 -13.88
C ASP A 116 15.19 14.60 -14.76
N SER A 117 14.83 14.34 -16.02
CA SER A 117 14.33 15.36 -16.95
C SER A 117 12.98 15.93 -16.50
N VAL A 118 12.04 15.09 -16.07
CA VAL A 118 10.75 15.54 -15.53
C VAL A 118 10.96 16.32 -14.24
N TRP A 119 11.78 15.81 -13.32
CA TRP A 119 12.10 16.50 -12.07
C TRP A 119 12.73 17.88 -12.33
N LYS A 120 13.73 17.96 -13.21
CA LYS A 120 14.37 19.22 -13.58
C LYS A 120 13.36 20.19 -14.19
N THR A 121 12.48 19.71 -15.06
CA THR A 121 11.44 20.52 -15.69
C THR A 121 10.49 21.14 -14.65
N LEU A 122 10.08 20.37 -13.64
CA LEU A 122 9.29 20.88 -12.51
C LEU A 122 10.09 21.89 -11.67
N GLY A 123 11.38 21.67 -11.46
CA GLY A 123 12.25 22.57 -10.71
C GLY A 123 12.53 23.90 -11.41
N ASP A 124 12.84 23.85 -12.71
CA ASP A 124 13.03 25.05 -13.54
C ASP A 124 11.76 25.91 -13.57
N ALA A 125 10.58 25.28 -13.46
CA ALA A 125 9.28 25.93 -13.37
C ALA A 125 8.90 26.40 -11.95
N GLY A 126 9.72 26.12 -10.93
CA GLY A 126 9.43 26.46 -9.53
C GLY A 126 8.35 25.58 -8.87
N LEU A 127 7.93 24.50 -9.52
CA LEU A 127 6.78 23.67 -9.12
C LEU A 127 7.12 22.55 -8.12
N HIS A 128 8.40 22.34 -7.78
CA HIS A 128 8.75 21.36 -6.74
C HIS A 128 8.79 21.97 -5.32
N TYR A 129 8.54 23.28 -5.13
CA TYR A 129 8.43 23.93 -3.81
C TYR A 129 9.55 23.62 -2.80
N GLY A 130 10.79 23.52 -3.25
CA GLY A 130 11.94 23.14 -2.41
C GLY A 130 11.94 21.70 -1.87
N THR A 131 11.02 20.84 -2.30
CA THR A 131 11.00 19.41 -1.97
C THR A 131 12.28 18.71 -2.49
N LYS A 132 12.71 17.66 -1.79
CA LYS A 132 13.86 16.84 -2.20
C LYS A 132 13.43 15.83 -3.25
N LYS A 133 14.23 15.62 -4.29
CA LYS A 133 13.94 14.60 -5.31
C LYS A 133 13.78 13.21 -4.67
N PRO A 134 12.69 12.48 -4.93
CA PRO A 134 12.52 11.13 -4.40
C PRO A 134 13.44 10.13 -5.12
N GLU A 135 13.66 8.97 -4.48
CA GLU A 135 14.37 7.86 -5.13
C GLU A 135 13.50 7.23 -6.21
N LEU A 136 14.14 6.80 -7.31
CA LEU A 136 13.49 6.06 -8.39
C LEU A 136 13.84 4.58 -8.29
N GLN A 137 12.84 3.72 -8.47
CA GLN A 137 13.00 2.29 -8.68
C GLN A 137 12.11 1.81 -9.83
N MET A 138 12.32 0.58 -10.27
CA MET A 138 11.48 -0.06 -11.27
C MET A 138 10.78 -1.27 -10.67
N PHE A 139 9.63 -1.61 -11.23
CA PHE A 139 8.91 -2.81 -10.84
C PHE A 139 8.35 -3.57 -12.04
N THR A 140 8.14 -4.87 -11.87
CA THR A 140 7.27 -5.67 -12.72
C THR A 140 6.00 -6.00 -11.94
N GLU A 141 4.84 -5.78 -12.53
CA GLU A 141 3.56 -6.03 -11.86
C GLU A 141 3.30 -7.54 -11.71
N ALA A 142 2.67 -7.95 -10.61
CA ALA A 142 2.27 -9.33 -10.41
C ALA A 142 1.27 -9.78 -11.51
N PRO A 143 1.35 -11.04 -11.98
CA PRO A 143 0.41 -11.56 -12.97
C PRO A 143 -1.04 -11.59 -12.43
N GLY A 144 -2.01 -11.58 -13.34
CA GLY A 144 -3.44 -11.75 -13.00
C GLY A 144 -4.18 -10.47 -12.57
N LYS A 145 -3.55 -9.30 -12.70
CA LYS A 145 -4.24 -8.00 -12.53
C LYS A 145 -4.99 -7.62 -13.82
N THR A 146 -6.20 -7.08 -13.68
CA THR A 146 -7.04 -6.63 -14.80
C THR A 146 -6.68 -5.23 -15.29
N SER A 147 -6.06 -4.42 -14.44
CA SER A 147 -5.56 -3.07 -14.74
C SER A 147 -4.04 -3.08 -14.69
N ILE A 148 -3.40 -2.39 -15.63
CA ILE A 148 -1.95 -2.21 -15.63
C ILE A 148 -1.63 -0.96 -14.82
N ILE A 149 -0.77 -1.10 -13.81
CA ILE A 149 -0.27 0.02 -13.02
C ILE A 149 1.02 0.52 -13.67
N PHE A 150 1.05 1.79 -14.08
CA PHE A 150 2.21 2.39 -14.77
C PHE A 150 3.26 2.96 -13.83
N GLY A 151 2.82 3.55 -12.72
CA GLY A 151 3.68 4.10 -11.68
C GLY A 151 3.13 3.81 -10.29
N SER A 152 3.94 4.10 -9.27
CA SER A 152 3.45 4.19 -7.90
C SER A 152 4.41 5.02 -7.04
N TYR A 153 3.85 5.91 -6.25
CA TYR A 153 4.53 6.64 -5.20
C TYR A 153 4.17 6.08 -3.83
N PHE A 154 5.18 5.75 -3.03
CA PHE A 154 4.99 5.30 -1.65
C PHE A 154 6.23 5.60 -0.82
N GLU A 155 6.04 6.13 0.40
CA GLU A 155 7.10 6.37 1.39
C GLU A 155 8.35 7.07 0.81
N GLY A 156 8.15 8.10 -0.02
CA GLY A 156 9.25 8.88 -0.59
C GLY A 156 9.97 8.21 -1.77
N ARG A 157 9.44 7.10 -2.31
CA ARG A 157 9.96 6.42 -3.49
C ARG A 157 8.96 6.46 -4.63
N VAL A 158 9.46 6.74 -5.83
CA VAL A 158 8.74 6.59 -7.09
C VAL A 158 9.15 5.28 -7.73
N SER A 159 8.17 4.50 -8.16
CA SER A 159 8.37 3.20 -8.81
C SER A 159 7.72 3.23 -10.18
N ILE A 160 8.43 2.80 -11.23
CA ILE A 160 7.92 2.80 -12.61
C ILE A 160 7.85 1.37 -13.16
N ASN A 161 6.75 1.04 -13.85
CA ASN A 161 6.56 -0.28 -14.43
C ASN A 161 7.54 -0.52 -15.59
N THR A 162 8.23 -1.66 -15.59
CA THR A 162 9.14 -2.05 -16.67
C THR A 162 8.45 -2.15 -18.04
N ILE A 163 7.12 -2.38 -18.07
CA ILE A 163 6.36 -2.52 -19.32
C ILE A 163 6.26 -1.23 -20.15
N ILE A 164 6.39 -0.05 -19.53
CA ILE A 164 6.24 1.24 -20.20
C ILE A 164 7.56 1.92 -20.56
N VAL A 165 8.70 1.31 -20.20
CA VAL A 165 10.04 1.88 -20.37
C VAL A 165 10.31 2.19 -21.84
N GLY A 166 10.84 3.39 -22.10
CA GLY A 166 11.12 3.88 -23.44
C GLY A 166 9.89 4.38 -24.21
N SER A 167 8.69 4.31 -23.62
CA SER A 167 7.46 4.81 -24.24
C SER A 167 7.09 6.21 -23.73
N PRO A 168 6.20 6.94 -24.42
CA PRO A 168 5.64 8.18 -23.89
C PRO A 168 4.93 8.03 -22.54
N LYS A 169 4.45 6.81 -22.22
CA LYS A 169 3.78 6.52 -20.94
C LYS A 169 4.73 6.58 -19.76
N GLU A 170 6.02 6.28 -19.95
CA GLU A 170 7.02 6.41 -18.89
C GLU A 170 7.12 7.84 -18.38
N ARG A 171 7.20 8.82 -19.29
CA ARG A 171 7.25 10.23 -18.91
C ARG A 171 5.97 10.67 -18.20
N GLN A 172 4.80 10.18 -18.66
CA GLN A 172 3.51 10.46 -18.04
C GLN A 172 3.48 9.92 -16.60
N ALA A 173 3.88 8.66 -16.41
CA ALA A 173 3.97 8.04 -15.09
C ALA A 173 4.96 8.79 -14.18
N CYS A 174 6.15 9.14 -14.67
CA CYS A 174 7.10 9.95 -13.89
C CYS A 174 6.50 11.28 -13.43
N LEU A 175 5.74 11.97 -14.29
CA LEU A 175 5.08 13.24 -13.92
C LEU A 175 4.00 13.02 -12.85
N GLU A 176 3.16 12.00 -13.02
CA GLU A 176 2.09 11.64 -12.09
C GLU A 176 2.65 11.28 -10.70
N GLU A 177 3.66 10.42 -10.64
CA GLU A 177 4.24 10.01 -9.35
C GLU A 177 5.04 11.12 -8.67
N LEU A 178 5.70 11.99 -9.44
CA LEU A 178 6.32 13.20 -8.89
C LEU A 178 5.28 14.20 -8.40
N ALA A 179 4.11 14.27 -9.04
CA ALA A 179 2.99 15.08 -8.55
C ALA A 179 2.49 14.57 -7.20
N HIS A 180 2.35 13.26 -7.00
CA HIS A 180 2.05 12.69 -5.68
C HIS A 180 3.11 13.03 -4.65
N HIS A 181 4.39 12.94 -5.01
CA HIS A 181 5.48 13.27 -4.11
C HIS A 181 5.46 14.74 -3.66
N ILE A 182 5.31 15.67 -4.61
CA ILE A 182 5.40 17.11 -4.34
C ILE A 182 4.16 17.62 -3.60
N SER A 183 2.98 17.16 -3.99
CA SER A 183 1.70 17.60 -3.41
C SER A 183 1.33 16.85 -2.12
N GLU A 184 1.93 15.69 -1.88
CA GLU A 184 1.52 14.72 -0.85
C GLU A 184 0.05 14.26 -0.96
N ALA A 185 -0.59 14.51 -2.10
CA ALA A 185 -1.98 14.22 -2.34
C ALA A 185 -2.15 12.79 -2.89
N SER A 186 -3.26 12.14 -2.53
CA SER A 186 -3.63 10.83 -3.07
C SER A 186 -4.34 10.97 -4.42
N ASP A 187 -4.50 9.85 -5.12
CA ASP A 187 -5.31 9.77 -6.34
C ASP A 187 -6.71 10.37 -6.15
N GLU A 188 -7.24 10.95 -7.24
CA GLU A 188 -8.61 11.49 -7.32
C GLU A 188 -8.95 12.62 -6.32
N THR A 189 -7.97 13.12 -5.56
CA THR A 189 -8.16 14.26 -4.65
C THR A 189 -8.16 15.59 -5.40
N ARG A 190 -8.84 16.60 -4.82
CA ARG A 190 -8.89 17.94 -5.42
C ARG A 190 -7.52 18.61 -5.43
N GLU A 191 -6.72 18.32 -4.43
CA GLU A 191 -5.35 18.79 -4.25
C GLU A 191 -4.46 18.29 -5.38
N PHE A 192 -4.52 16.99 -5.68
CA PHE A 192 -3.79 16.39 -6.79
C PHE A 192 -4.20 16.98 -8.14
N GLN A 193 -5.52 17.08 -8.40
CA GLN A 193 -6.03 17.71 -9.62
C GLN A 193 -5.59 19.16 -9.75
N THR A 194 -5.60 19.92 -8.66
CA THR A 194 -5.19 21.33 -8.66
C THR A 194 -3.70 21.46 -8.99
N PHE A 195 -2.86 20.58 -8.45
CA PHE A 195 -1.42 20.58 -8.77
C PHE A 195 -1.16 20.23 -10.24
N LEU A 196 -1.87 19.24 -10.81
CA LEU A 196 -1.76 18.92 -12.23
C LEU A 196 -2.25 20.08 -13.14
N LEU A 197 -3.31 20.78 -12.73
CA LEU A 197 -3.78 21.98 -13.42
C LEU A 197 -2.78 23.12 -13.34
N GLU A 198 -2.07 23.29 -12.22
CA GLU A 198 -1.02 24.28 -12.07
C GLU A 198 0.19 23.98 -12.96
N ILE A 199 0.60 22.71 -13.07
CA ILE A 199 1.58 22.28 -14.07
C ILE A 199 1.10 22.67 -15.47
N ALA A 200 -0.13 22.31 -15.84
CA ALA A 200 -0.66 22.61 -17.16
C ALA A 200 -0.71 24.12 -17.43
N ASP A 201 -1.19 24.93 -16.49
CA ASP A 201 -1.25 26.39 -16.55
C ASP A 201 0.13 27.00 -16.82
N GLN A 202 1.14 26.57 -16.04
CA GLN A 202 2.52 27.04 -16.16
C GLN A 202 3.13 26.74 -17.54
N PHE A 203 2.86 25.56 -18.11
CA PHE A 203 3.40 25.19 -19.43
C PHE A 203 2.60 25.72 -20.61
N MET A 204 1.30 26.01 -20.43
CA MET A 204 0.44 26.54 -21.49
C MET A 204 0.51 28.07 -21.59
N PHE A 205 0.60 28.76 -20.46
CA PHE A 205 0.47 30.22 -20.40
C PHE A 205 1.74 30.92 -19.88
N GLY A 206 2.76 30.15 -19.47
CA GLY A 206 4.02 30.67 -18.96
C GLY A 206 3.98 31.03 -17.48
N PRO A 207 5.09 31.57 -16.93
CA PRO A 207 5.16 31.95 -15.53
C PRO A 207 4.11 33.00 -15.19
N ARG A 208 3.31 32.73 -14.15
CA ARG A 208 2.44 33.76 -13.56
C ARG A 208 3.30 34.96 -13.19
N LEU A 209 2.93 36.15 -13.66
CA LEU A 209 3.58 37.39 -13.23
C LEU A 209 3.42 37.49 -11.71
N VAL A 210 4.52 37.27 -11.00
CA VAL A 210 4.58 37.24 -9.55
C VAL A 210 4.35 38.65 -9.02
N GLY A 211 3.09 38.95 -8.71
CA GLY A 211 2.68 40.14 -7.96
C GLY A 211 2.53 39.85 -6.46
N ASP A 212 1.80 38.80 -6.06
CA ASP A 212 1.26 38.77 -4.68
C ASP A 212 1.20 37.41 -3.95
N ALA A 213 1.67 36.28 -4.52
CA ALA A 213 1.28 34.95 -4.00
C ALA A 213 2.40 33.99 -3.54
N LEU A 214 3.69 34.29 -3.74
CA LEU A 214 4.75 33.27 -3.61
C LEU A 214 5.09 32.79 -2.19
N ASN A 215 4.52 33.36 -1.13
CA ASN A 215 4.84 32.93 0.24
C ASN A 215 3.79 32.01 0.88
N ASN A 216 2.67 31.73 0.20
CA ASN A 216 1.68 30.79 0.70
C ASN A 216 1.81 29.48 -0.08
N ARG A 217 2.76 28.62 0.35
CA ARG A 217 2.60 27.19 0.12
C ARG A 217 1.20 26.86 0.64
N PRO A 218 0.26 26.32 -0.16
CA PRO A 218 -0.98 25.81 0.40
C PRO A 218 -0.54 24.78 1.44
N THR A 219 -0.70 25.10 2.72
CA THR A 219 -0.49 24.10 3.76
C THR A 219 -1.65 23.16 3.63
N PHE A 220 -1.47 22.11 2.83
CA PHE A 220 -2.40 21.00 2.75
C PHE A 220 -2.31 20.28 4.10
N ARG A 221 -3.12 20.74 5.07
CA ARG A 221 -3.28 20.02 6.34
C ARG A 221 -3.90 18.67 5.99
N ARG A 222 -3.30 17.60 6.49
CA ARG A 222 -3.93 16.28 6.55
C ARG A 222 -5.12 16.39 7.50
N ASP A 223 -6.28 16.78 7.00
CA ASP A 223 -7.54 16.62 7.74
C ASP A 223 -7.84 15.12 7.81
N GLY A 224 -7.27 14.45 8.81
CA GLY A 224 -7.34 12.99 8.92
C GLY A 224 -6.96 12.39 10.28
N GLN A 225 -6.71 13.19 11.31
CA GLN A 225 -6.75 12.71 12.70
C GLN A 225 -7.89 13.41 13.43
N GLN A 226 -9.06 12.74 13.46
CA GLN A 226 -10.04 12.99 14.50
C GLN A 226 -9.41 12.62 15.84
N GLU A 227 -8.88 13.61 16.55
CA GLU A 227 -8.68 13.47 18.00
C GLU A 227 -10.07 13.43 18.64
N PHE A 228 -10.51 12.24 19.05
CA PHE A 228 -11.55 12.10 20.06
C PHE A 228 -10.97 12.53 21.41
N GLY A 229 -10.86 13.85 21.60
CA GLY A 229 -10.64 14.46 22.91
C GLY A 229 -11.93 14.42 23.70
N GLY A 230 -12.11 13.37 24.51
CA GLY A 230 -13.13 13.31 25.55
C GLY A 230 -12.84 14.35 26.62
N ALA A 231 -13.70 15.37 26.71
CA ALA A 231 -13.89 16.19 27.90
C ALA A 231 -15.35 16.02 28.33
N GLY A 232 -15.54 15.46 29.51
CA GLY A 232 -16.84 15.18 30.14
C GLY A 232 -16.69 14.15 31.24
#